data_AF-A0A2P4XQ29-F1
#
_entry.id   AF-A0A2P4XQ29-F1
#
_cell.length_a   1.000
_cell.length_b   1.000
_cell.length_c   1.000
_cell.angle_alpha   90.00
_cell.angle_beta   90.00
_cell.angle_gamma   90.00
#
_symmetry.space_group_name_H-M   'P 1'
#
loop_
_entity.id
_entity.type
_entity.pdbx_description
1 polymer ?
#
loop_
_entity_poly.entity_id
_entity_poly.type
_entity_poly.pdbx_seq_one_letter_code
_entity_poly.pdbx_strand_id
1 'polypeptide(L)' 'MQAKYRLVRDGEIIIENVDMSSMRHFQQKVSEVNKGQECGLQLAGMDEFQPGDTLEAYTTKVMRPEI' A
#
# COMPACT_ATOMS: atom_id res chain seq x y z
N MET A 1 -7.43 9.58 4.42
CA MET A 1 -7.18 8.38 5.26
C MET A 1 -5.73 8.00 5.11
N GLN A 2 -5.01 7.69 6.19
CA GLN A 2 -3.61 7.25 6.11
C GLN A 2 -3.59 5.72 6.25
N ALA A 3 -3.47 5.02 5.12
CA ALA A 3 -3.30 3.58 5.10
C ALA A 3 -1.82 3.24 5.30
N LYS A 4 -1.56 2.11 5.95
CA LYS A 4 -0.25 1.47 5.98
C LYS A 4 -0.20 0.40 4.90
N TYR A 5 1.00 0.17 4.38
CA TYR A 5 1.22 -0.81 3.32
C TYR A 5 2.22 -1.87 3.78
N ARG A 6 2.00 -3.10 3.32
CA ARG A 6 2.98 -4.19 3.40
C ARG A 6 3.17 -4.83 2.04
N LEU A 7 4.36 -5.35 1.80
CA LEU A 7 4.69 -6.12 0.61
C LEU A 7 4.89 -7.57 1.00
N VAL A 8 4.25 -8.45 0.25
CA VAL A 8 4.37 -9.90 0.37
C VAL A 8 4.92 -10.45 -0.94
N ARG A 9 6.00 -11.22 -0.85
CA ARG A 9 6.64 -11.89 -1.98
C ARG A 9 6.81 -13.37 -1.63
N ASP A 10 6.32 -14.25 -2.49
CA ASP A 10 6.37 -15.70 -2.27
C ASP A 10 5.80 -16.16 -0.90
N GLY A 11 4.86 -15.39 -0.34
CA GLY A 11 4.27 -15.63 0.98
C GLY A 11 5.04 -15.04 2.16
N GLU A 12 6.22 -14.46 1.94
CA GLU A 12 7.00 -13.79 2.98
C GLU A 12 6.77 -12.27 2.99
N ILE A 13 6.72 -11.67 4.18
CA ILE A 13 6.59 -10.22 4.35
C ILE A 13 7.96 -9.60 4.14
N ILE A 14 8.13 -8.88 3.04
CA ILE A 14 9.39 -8.21 2.68
C ILE A 14 9.48 -6.83 3.36
N ILE A 15 8.34 -6.13 3.43
CA ILE A 15 8.23 -4.86 4.13
C ILE A 15 6.87 -4.74 4.80
N GLU A 16 6.82 -4.07 5.94
CA GLU A 16 5.61 -3.85 6.72
C GLU A 16 5.56 -2.42 7.26
N ASN A 17 4.35 -1.95 7.59
CA ASN A 17 4.10 -0.65 8.23
C ASN A 17 4.65 0.55 7.46
N VAL A 18 4.76 0.44 6.14
CA VAL A 18 5.32 1.51 5.31
C VAL A 18 4.24 2.50 4.89
N ASP A 19 4.64 3.77 4.83
CA ASP A 19 3.80 4.85 4.34
C ASP A 19 3.90 5.00 2.82
N MET A 20 2.79 5.39 2.21
CA MET A 20 2.78 5.76 0.79
C MET A 20 3.36 7.17 0.60
N SER A 21 4.37 7.27 -0.25
CA SER A 21 4.96 8.56 -0.67
C SER A 21 4.08 9.26 -1.71
N SER A 22 3.67 8.54 -2.76
CA SER A 22 2.74 9.07 -3.75
C SER A 22 1.97 7.98 -4.50
N MET A 23 0.79 8.35 -5.00
CA MET A 23 0.02 7.52 -5.91
C MET A 23 -0.32 8.34 -7.15
N ARG A 24 -0.22 7.71 -8.32
CA ARG A 24 -0.47 8.34 -9.61
C ARG A 24 -1.35 7.45 -10.47
N HIS A 25 -2.31 8.07 -11.15
CA HIS A 25 -3.01 7.45 -12.26
C HIS A 25 -2.49 8.11 -13.53
N PHE A 26 -1.70 7.36 -14.30
CA PHE A 26 -0.88 7.91 -15.40
C PHE A 26 0.04 9.04 -14.89
N GLN A 27 -0.13 10.26 -15.40
CA GLN A 27 0.66 11.42 -15.00
C GLN A 27 0.06 12.19 -13.82
N GLN A 28 -1.21 11.91 -13.47
CA GLN A 28 -1.94 12.66 -12.47
C GLN A 28 -1.70 12.10 -11.07
N LYS A 29 -1.37 12.97 -10.11
CA LYS A 29 -1.28 12.59 -8.70
C LYS A 29 -2.70 12.46 -8.14
N VAL A 30 -2.98 11.31 -7.54
CA VAL A 30 -4.29 10.99 -6.97
C VAL A 30 -4.12 10.56 -5.52
N SER A 31 -5.16 10.74 -4.72
CA SER A 31 -5.18 10.27 -3.33
C SER A 31 -5.66 8.83 -3.22
N GLU A 32 -6.49 8.38 -4.17
CA GLU A 32 -7.19 7.09 -4.15
C GLU A 32 -7.41 6.61 -5.59
N VAL A 33 -7.49 5.29 -5.77
CA VAL A 33 -7.77 4.63 -7.06
C VAL A 33 -8.82 3.55 -6.85
N ASN A 34 -9.70 3.36 -7.83
CA ASN A 34 -10.73 2.32 -7.75
C ASN A 34 -10.18 0.98 -8.23
N LYS A 35 -10.82 -0.10 -7.78
CA LYS A 35 -10.52 -1.46 -8.22
C LYS A 35 -10.59 -1.56 -9.76
N GLY A 36 -9.58 -2.18 -10.36
CA GLY A 36 -9.52 -2.40 -11.80
C GLY A 36 -8.91 -1.23 -12.60
N GLN A 37 -8.52 -0.15 -11.93
CA GLN A 37 -7.72 0.91 -12.55
C GLN A 37 -6.23 0.65 -12.34
N GLU A 38 -5.44 0.90 -13.37
CA GLU A 38 -3.99 0.90 -13.24
C GLU A 38 -3.54 2.12 -12.42
N CYS A 39 -2.55 1.91 -11.56
CA CYS A 39 -1.99 2.98 -10.75
C CYS A 39 -0.48 2.76 -10.56
N GLY A 40 0.27 3.86 -10.56
CA GLY A 40 1.63 3.88 -10.05
C GLY A 40 1.62 4.19 -8.56
N LEU A 41 2.36 3.39 -7.78
CA LEU A 41 2.53 3.60 -6.34
C LEU A 41 4.01 3.79 -6.03
N GLN A 42 4.31 4.75 -5.16
CA GLN A 42 5.62 4.91 -4.57
C GLN A 42 5.49 4.82 -3.05
N LEU A 43 6.23 3.89 -2.46
CA LEU A 43 6.34 3.73 -1.01
C LEU A 43 7.52 4.53 -0.47
N ALA A 44 7.44 4.96 0.79
CA ALA A 44 8.52 5.68 1.44
C ALA A 44 9.71 4.75 1.71
N GLY A 45 10.88 5.08 1.17
CA GLY A 45 12.13 4.34 1.42
C GLY A 45 12.22 2.97 0.74
N MET A 46 11.41 2.73 -0.30
CA MET A 46 11.42 1.49 -1.06
C MET A 46 11.37 1.75 -2.56
N ASP A 47 12.39 1.26 -3.27
CA ASP A 47 12.54 1.39 -4.72
C ASP A 47 12.59 0.03 -5.46
N GLU A 48 12.69 -1.09 -4.73
CA GLU A 48 12.90 -2.41 -5.30
C GLU A 48 11.62 -3.26 -5.31
N PHE A 49 10.81 -3.09 -6.35
CA PHE A 49 9.67 -3.96 -6.66
C PHE A 49 10.07 -5.02 -7.68
N GLN A 50 9.52 -6.23 -7.54
CA GLN A 50 9.72 -7.35 -8.45
C GLN A 50 8.37 -7.88 -8.95
N PRO A 51 8.32 -8.42 -10.18
CA PRO A 51 7.12 -9.12 -10.66
C PRO A 51 6.73 -10.25 -9.72
N GLY A 52 5.44 -10.35 -9.39
CA GLY A 52 4.92 -11.32 -8.42
C GLY A 52 4.73 -10.77 -7.01
N ASP A 53 5.21 -9.55 -6.74
CA ASP A 53 4.94 -8.83 -5.52
C ASP A 53 3.45 -8.56 -5.30
N THR A 54 2.97 -8.87 -4.10
CA THR A 54 1.62 -8.53 -3.64
C THR A 54 1.69 -7.42 -2.62
N LEU A 55 1.06 -6.29 -2.93
CA LEU A 55 1.04 -5.13 -2.05
C LEU A 55 -0.32 -4.99 -1.38
N GLU A 56 -0.34 -4.91 -0.06
CA GLU A 56 -1.56 -4.86 0.73
C GLU A 56 -1.65 -3.55 1.51
N ALA A 57 -2.76 -2.83 1.34
CA ALA A 57 -3.10 -1.63 2.10
C ALA A 57 -4.03 -1.99 3.26
N TYR A 58 -3.68 -1.58 4.48
CA TYR A 58 -4.49 -1.82 5.67
C TYR A 58 -4.61 -0.57 6.54
N THR A 59 -5.61 -0.56 7.41
CA THR A 59 -5.83 0.49 8.41
C THR A 59 -6.12 -0.16 9.74
N THR A 60 -5.35 0.22 10.77
CA THR A 60 -5.57 -0.26 12.13
C THR A 60 -6.72 0.53 12.77
N LYS A 61 -7.79 -0.16 13.15
CA LYS A 61 -8.87 0.41 13.96
C LYS A 61 -8.75 -0.12 15.38
N VAL A 62 -8.58 0.78 16.35
CA VAL A 62 -8.64 0.43 17.77
C VAL A 62 -10.12 0.34 18.15
N MET A 63 -10.63 -0.89 18.28
CA MET A 63 -11.98 -1.12 18.81
C MET A 63 -11.90 -1.23 20.32
N ARG A 64 -12.71 -0.46 21.04
CA ARG A 64 -12.88 -0.67 22.49
C ARG A 64 -13.78 -1.90 22.66
N PRO A 65 -13.40 -2.88 23.48
CA PRO A 65 -14.31 -3.95 23.81
C PRO A 65 -15.54 -3.34 24.51
N GLU A 66 -16.73 -3.59 23.95
CA GLU A 66 -17.97 -3.36 24.67
C GLU A 66 -18.05 -4.42 25.78
N ILE A 67 -18.26 -3.95 27.02
CA ILE A 67 -18.39 -4.78 28.24
C ILE A 67 -19.85 -4.78 28.64
#